data_AF-A0A1M6SMZ9-F1
#
_entry.id   AF-A0A1M6SMZ9-F1
#
_cell.length_a   1.000
_cell.length_b   1.000
_cell.length_c   1.000
_cell.angle_alpha   90.00
_cell.angle_beta   90.00
_cell.angle_gamma   90.00
#
_symmetry.space_group_name_H-M   'P 1'
#
loop_
_entity.id
_entity.type
_entity.pdbx_description
1 polymer ?
#
loop_
_entity_poly.entity_id
_entity_poly.type
_entity_poly.pdbx_seq_one_letter_code
_entity_poly.pdbx_strand_id
1 'polypeptide(L)'
;MENNYRPKFIKCAIMLSMLLVLGCEREINDLEQAQYSNNPAVFIDGFSTGLNYSSFGGANSKAFDVDTQTKYSGSTSMKFEVPDYGSPEGAYAGGAFYTTVGRNLTDYNALTFWIKATQPANIDVLGFGNDLGENKYETSISGLAVNTNWKKVIIPIADPSRLKTERGMFFYSEGPENNKGYTFWIDEVKFEKLGTIQFQSALILNGLDETVTSFVGVNHKIDRISAKFSLPNGSGQSVNLTPYYYTFSSSNPSVATVDGLGNVKTTGAGAAVITATLGNETALGSLSINSTGNYLHAPKPKHDPAKVVSLYSDLYTNVPVDYYNGYWQPYQTTQSDDFVVEDDHVLNYTNFNFVGIQTSAPTVNVSSMTHLYMNIYLPKPIQNGAKFKIQVVDFGADGVYGGTDDKTGEITYTTPTLQGQNWISIDIPLSSLSGLTTKSHIGQLIFEGTNIPNFYADNIYFHQ
;
A
#
# COMPACT_ATOMS: atom_id res chain seq x y z
N MET A 1 -47.49 -87.59 -45.44
CA MET A 1 -47.31 -88.09 -44.06
C MET A 1 -47.23 -86.89 -43.15
N GLU A 2 -48.09 -86.87 -42.14
CA GLU A 2 -48.21 -85.81 -41.15
C GLU A 2 -46.87 -85.51 -40.47
N ASN A 3 -46.62 -84.24 -40.12
CA ASN A 3 -46.37 -83.95 -38.72
C ASN A 3 -46.54 -82.46 -38.38
N ASN A 4 -47.40 -82.26 -37.39
CA ASN A 4 -47.50 -81.07 -36.54
C ASN A 4 -46.15 -80.78 -35.86
N TYR A 5 -45.71 -79.52 -35.82
CA TYR A 5 -44.97 -79.02 -34.65
C TYR A 5 -45.25 -77.53 -34.38
N ARG A 6 -45.91 -77.32 -33.24
CA ARG A 6 -46.17 -76.05 -32.55
C ARG A 6 -44.88 -75.45 -31.94
N PRO A 7 -44.88 -74.15 -31.58
CA PRO A 7 -43.71 -73.28 -31.58
C PRO A 7 -42.89 -73.36 -30.29
N LYS A 8 -41.55 -73.28 -30.41
CA LYS A 8 -40.60 -73.12 -29.27
C LYS A 8 -39.95 -71.73 -29.24
N PHE A 9 -40.63 -70.69 -29.73
CA PHE A 9 -40.14 -69.31 -29.73
C PHE A 9 -40.21 -68.57 -28.38
N ILE A 10 -40.47 -69.28 -27.26
CA ILE A 10 -40.66 -68.67 -25.93
C ILE A 10 -39.54 -69.01 -24.94
N LYS A 11 -38.55 -69.84 -25.31
CA LYS A 11 -37.42 -70.17 -24.42
C LYS A 11 -36.11 -69.41 -24.70
N CYS A 12 -35.96 -68.75 -25.85
CA CYS A 12 -34.78 -67.91 -26.14
C CYS A 12 -34.89 -66.47 -25.62
N ALA A 13 -36.10 -65.93 -25.43
CA ALA A 13 -36.27 -64.56 -24.96
C ALA A 13 -36.01 -64.40 -23.44
N ILE A 14 -36.26 -65.45 -22.65
CA ILE A 14 -36.05 -65.43 -21.18
C ILE A 14 -34.59 -65.75 -20.81
N MET A 15 -33.84 -66.44 -21.68
CA MET A 15 -32.42 -66.72 -21.45
C MET A 15 -31.51 -65.56 -21.88
N LEU A 16 -31.97 -64.68 -22.78
CA LEU A 16 -31.24 -63.48 -23.18
C LEU A 16 -31.50 -62.26 -22.26
N SER A 17 -32.60 -62.25 -21.50
CA SER A 17 -32.88 -61.22 -20.49
C SER A 17 -32.19 -61.49 -19.13
N MET A 18 -31.68 -62.71 -18.91
CA MET A 18 -30.97 -63.08 -17.67
C MET A 18 -29.45 -62.92 -17.78
N LEU A 19 -28.92 -62.60 -18.98
CA LEU A 19 -27.50 -62.36 -19.25
C LEU A 19 -27.11 -60.88 -19.29
N LEU A 20 -28.06 -59.96 -19.04
CA LEU A 20 -27.81 -58.52 -18.96
C LEU A 20 -27.69 -57.98 -17.52
N VAL A 21 -27.78 -58.85 -16.50
CA VAL A 21 -27.66 -58.47 -15.07
C VAL A 21 -26.37 -58.97 -14.42
N LEU A 22 -25.42 -59.47 -15.24
CA LEU A 22 -24.03 -59.70 -14.83
C LEU A 22 -23.12 -58.61 -15.42
N GLY A 23 -23.63 -57.38 -15.51
CA GLY A 23 -22.74 -56.23 -15.51
C GLY A 23 -22.05 -56.23 -14.15
N CYS A 24 -20.73 -56.37 -14.13
CA CYS A 24 -19.96 -56.00 -12.94
C CYS A 24 -20.28 -54.53 -12.64
N GLU A 25 -21.24 -54.26 -11.76
CA GLU A 25 -21.23 -53.04 -10.98
C GLU A 25 -19.92 -53.11 -10.18
N ARG A 26 -18.89 -52.46 -10.73
CA ARG A 26 -17.68 -52.18 -9.97
C ARG A 26 -18.14 -51.28 -8.83
N GLU A 27 -18.05 -51.76 -7.60
CA GLU A 27 -18.30 -50.92 -6.44
C GLU A 27 -17.46 -49.65 -6.57
N ILE A 28 -18.13 -48.50 -6.55
CA ILE A 28 -17.50 -47.16 -6.64
C ILE A 28 -16.89 -46.78 -5.27
N ASN A 29 -16.75 -47.73 -4.35
CA ASN A 29 -16.29 -47.51 -2.98
C ASN A 29 -14.75 -47.35 -2.88
N ASP A 30 -14.00 -47.66 -3.94
CA ASP A 30 -12.54 -47.59 -4.00
C ASP A 30 -12.01 -46.57 -5.04
N LEU A 31 -12.80 -45.57 -5.43
CA LEU A 31 -12.24 -44.43 -6.18
C LEU A 31 -11.41 -43.56 -5.23
N GLU A 32 -10.11 -43.82 -5.16
CA GLU A 32 -9.16 -42.90 -4.53
C GLU A 32 -9.32 -41.51 -5.14
N GLN A 33 -9.63 -40.52 -4.28
CA GLN A 33 -9.73 -39.14 -4.72
C GLN A 33 -8.39 -38.71 -5.30
N ALA A 34 -8.40 -38.18 -6.54
CA ALA A 34 -7.20 -37.67 -7.18
C ALA A 34 -6.49 -36.67 -6.26
N GLN A 35 -5.26 -37.02 -5.86
CA GLN A 35 -4.44 -36.17 -5.00
C GLN A 35 -3.61 -35.20 -5.85
N TYR A 36 -3.42 -33.99 -5.35
CA TYR A 36 -2.45 -33.07 -5.93
C TYR A 36 -1.04 -33.66 -5.78
N SER A 37 -0.20 -33.47 -6.81
CA SER A 37 1.18 -33.94 -6.78
C SER A 37 1.92 -33.33 -5.59
N ASN A 38 2.67 -34.15 -4.85
CA ASN A 38 3.59 -33.69 -3.80
C ASN A 38 5.03 -33.54 -4.31
N ASN A 39 5.25 -33.41 -5.63
CA ASN A 39 6.59 -33.33 -6.20
C ASN A 39 7.36 -32.09 -5.67
N PRO A 40 8.47 -32.27 -4.93
CA PRO A 40 9.24 -31.15 -4.40
C PRO A 40 10.11 -30.46 -5.45
N ALA A 41 10.45 -31.14 -6.54
CA ALA A 41 11.43 -30.67 -7.50
C ALA A 41 10.87 -29.53 -8.35
N VAL A 42 11.58 -28.41 -8.43
CA VAL A 42 11.27 -27.31 -9.35
C VAL A 42 12.20 -27.41 -10.56
N PHE A 43 13.52 -27.34 -10.31
CA PHE A 43 14.57 -27.49 -11.30
C PHE A 43 15.77 -28.22 -10.69
N ILE A 44 16.08 -29.42 -11.17
CA ILE A 44 17.24 -30.21 -10.72
C ILE A 44 18.26 -30.29 -11.85
N ASP A 45 17.84 -30.87 -12.98
CA ASP A 45 18.64 -31.01 -14.21
C ASP A 45 17.81 -30.57 -15.43
N GLY A 46 16.81 -29.74 -15.19
CA GLY A 46 15.76 -29.41 -16.13
C GLY A 46 14.43 -29.16 -15.41
N PHE A 47 13.43 -28.75 -16.18
CA PHE A 47 12.10 -28.48 -15.66
C PHE A 47 11.42 -29.72 -15.11
N SER A 48 10.89 -29.60 -13.90
CA SER A 48 9.93 -30.57 -13.39
C SER A 48 8.66 -30.61 -14.27
N THR A 49 7.99 -31.76 -14.29
CA THR A 49 6.78 -31.96 -15.09
C THR A 49 5.73 -30.88 -14.84
N GLY A 50 5.23 -30.28 -15.93
CA GLY A 50 4.17 -29.27 -15.90
C GLY A 50 4.61 -27.88 -15.42
N LEU A 51 5.92 -27.65 -15.25
CA LEU A 51 6.47 -26.33 -14.95
C LEU A 51 6.47 -25.46 -16.21
N ASN A 52 5.98 -24.24 -16.07
CA ASN A 52 5.99 -23.20 -17.08
C ASN A 52 6.85 -22.04 -16.59
N TYR A 53 7.28 -21.19 -17.51
CA TYR A 53 7.97 -19.95 -17.21
C TYR A 53 7.26 -18.78 -17.89
N SER A 54 7.22 -17.62 -17.23
CA SER A 54 6.79 -16.36 -17.83
C SER A 54 7.58 -15.21 -17.25
N SER A 55 8.03 -14.33 -18.14
CA SER A 55 8.74 -13.10 -17.78
C SER A 55 7.75 -12.03 -17.30
N PHE A 56 8.16 -11.21 -16.33
CA PHE A 56 7.36 -10.11 -15.81
C PHE A 56 7.35 -8.90 -16.76
N GLY A 57 6.36 -8.01 -16.60
CA GLY A 57 6.27 -6.79 -17.39
C GLY A 57 7.49 -5.89 -17.21
N GLY A 58 8.11 -5.47 -18.30
CA GLY A 58 9.31 -4.61 -18.29
C GLY A 58 10.64 -5.35 -18.01
N ALA A 59 10.59 -6.65 -17.71
CA ALA A 59 11.79 -7.47 -17.60
C ALA A 59 12.37 -7.81 -18.99
N ASN A 60 13.66 -8.13 -19.03
CA ASN A 60 14.27 -8.71 -20.21
C ASN A 60 13.73 -10.13 -20.40
N SER A 61 12.86 -10.29 -21.40
CA SER A 61 12.23 -11.57 -21.76
C SER A 61 13.20 -12.69 -22.14
N LYS A 62 14.46 -12.35 -22.45
CA LYS A 62 15.54 -13.30 -22.77
C LYS A 62 16.51 -13.51 -21.61
N ALA A 63 16.28 -12.90 -20.45
CA ALA A 63 17.19 -12.98 -19.33
C ALA A 63 17.40 -14.41 -18.81
N PHE A 64 16.43 -15.30 -18.97
CA PHE A 64 16.53 -16.67 -18.48
C PHE A 64 16.97 -17.65 -19.58
N ASP A 65 17.94 -18.50 -19.25
CA ASP A 65 18.41 -19.62 -20.06
C ASP A 65 18.80 -20.83 -19.19
N VAL A 66 19.05 -21.98 -19.80
CA VAL A 66 19.56 -23.20 -19.14
C VAL A 66 21.02 -23.43 -19.53
N ASP A 67 21.91 -23.41 -18.55
CA ASP A 67 23.37 -23.54 -18.77
C ASP A 67 23.85 -24.97 -18.47
N THR A 68 24.70 -25.51 -19.34
CA THR A 68 25.31 -26.85 -19.20
C THR A 68 26.75 -26.81 -18.67
N GLN A 69 27.36 -25.62 -18.58
CA GLN A 69 28.75 -25.43 -18.19
C GLN A 69 28.88 -25.03 -16.73
N THR A 70 28.19 -23.96 -16.32
CA THR A 70 28.23 -23.46 -14.94
C THR A 70 27.11 -24.11 -14.14
N LYS A 71 27.43 -25.01 -13.21
CA LYS A 71 26.46 -25.72 -12.36
C LYS A 71 27.05 -26.07 -11.00
N TYR A 72 26.20 -26.31 -10.03
CA TYR A 72 26.58 -26.80 -8.72
C TYR A 72 26.63 -28.33 -8.73
N SER A 73 25.62 -28.97 -9.32
CA SER A 73 25.45 -30.42 -9.38
C SER A 73 24.91 -30.85 -10.75
N GLY A 74 24.91 -32.16 -11.02
CA GLY A 74 24.25 -32.72 -12.19
C GLY A 74 24.82 -32.26 -13.54
N SER A 75 23.91 -31.86 -14.43
CA SER A 75 24.11 -31.64 -15.86
C SER A 75 23.79 -30.22 -16.32
N THR A 76 22.83 -29.53 -15.69
CA THR A 76 22.41 -28.17 -16.06
C THR A 76 22.06 -27.31 -14.84
N SER A 77 22.14 -25.98 -14.97
CA SER A 77 21.60 -25.02 -14.00
C SER A 77 20.72 -23.96 -14.68
N MET A 78 19.96 -23.19 -13.90
CA MET A 78 19.27 -22.00 -14.35
C MET A 78 20.25 -20.83 -14.44
N LYS A 79 20.29 -20.12 -15.57
CA LYS A 79 21.12 -18.95 -15.80
C LYS A 79 20.24 -17.71 -16.00
N PHE A 80 20.62 -16.62 -15.34
CA PHE A 80 19.89 -15.36 -15.38
C PHE A 80 20.84 -14.21 -15.74
N GLU A 81 20.59 -13.55 -16.87
CA GLU A 81 21.34 -12.42 -17.38
C GLU A 81 20.62 -11.11 -17.05
N VAL A 82 21.13 -10.41 -16.04
CA VAL A 82 20.66 -9.09 -15.62
C VAL A 82 21.15 -8.06 -16.63
N PRO A 83 20.25 -7.27 -17.25
CA PRO A 83 20.64 -6.28 -18.24
C PRO A 83 21.32 -5.07 -17.60
N ASP A 84 22.13 -4.33 -18.37
CA ASP A 84 22.60 -3.00 -18.00
C ASP A 84 21.44 -2.00 -17.83
N TYR A 85 21.66 -0.95 -17.04
CA TYR A 85 20.69 0.14 -16.93
C TYR A 85 20.42 0.79 -18.30
N GLY A 86 19.14 1.00 -18.61
CA GLY A 86 18.72 1.58 -19.89
C GLY A 86 18.76 0.60 -21.07
N SER A 87 18.98 -0.70 -20.83
CA SER A 87 18.91 -1.71 -21.89
C SER A 87 17.55 -1.68 -22.59
N PRO A 88 17.51 -1.70 -23.94
CA PRO A 88 16.26 -1.76 -24.69
C PRO A 88 15.56 -3.12 -24.57
N GLU A 89 16.24 -4.15 -24.08
CA GLU A 89 15.66 -5.50 -23.93
C GLU A 89 14.77 -5.63 -22.68
N GLY A 90 14.94 -4.73 -21.71
CA GLY A 90 14.22 -4.72 -20.43
C GLY A 90 15.06 -4.09 -19.33
N ALA A 91 14.42 -3.56 -18.29
CA ALA A 91 15.13 -2.81 -17.23
C ALA A 91 15.75 -3.72 -16.16
N TYR A 92 15.35 -5.00 -16.11
CA TYR A 92 15.72 -5.96 -15.07
C TYR A 92 15.53 -7.39 -15.58
N ALA A 93 16.07 -8.39 -14.89
CA ALA A 93 15.77 -9.81 -15.14
C ALA A 93 14.67 -10.27 -14.17
N GLY A 94 13.56 -10.79 -14.66
CA GLY A 94 12.47 -11.21 -13.78
C GLY A 94 11.42 -12.11 -14.43
N GLY A 95 10.89 -13.03 -13.64
CA GLY A 95 9.83 -13.93 -14.05
C GLY A 95 9.45 -14.96 -12.98
N ALA A 96 8.38 -15.70 -13.26
CA ALA A 96 7.84 -16.75 -12.40
C ALA A 96 7.86 -18.11 -13.10
N PHE A 97 8.24 -19.14 -12.33
CA PHE A 97 8.11 -20.54 -12.65
C PHE A 97 6.92 -21.12 -11.90
N TYR A 98 5.93 -21.61 -12.63
CA TYR A 98 4.65 -22.02 -12.06
C TYR A 98 4.04 -23.23 -12.76
N THR A 99 3.13 -23.93 -12.11
CA THR A 99 2.42 -25.08 -12.67
C THR A 99 0.98 -24.77 -13.04
N THR A 100 0.45 -25.46 -14.06
CA THR A 100 -0.97 -25.34 -14.44
C THR A 100 -1.88 -25.99 -13.40
N VAL A 101 -1.45 -27.13 -12.83
CA VAL A 101 -2.11 -27.82 -11.72
C VAL A 101 -1.27 -27.65 -10.47
N GLY A 102 -1.89 -27.25 -9.36
CA GLY A 102 -1.20 -27.02 -8.09
C GLY A 102 -0.59 -28.28 -7.49
N ARG A 103 0.36 -28.08 -6.59
CA ARG A 103 1.03 -29.13 -5.81
C ARG A 103 0.60 -29.05 -4.35
N ASN A 104 0.52 -30.22 -3.72
CA ASN A 104 0.41 -30.30 -2.28
C ASN A 104 1.82 -30.25 -1.68
N LEU A 105 2.19 -29.10 -1.11
CA LEU A 105 3.49 -28.85 -0.51
C LEU A 105 3.46 -28.84 1.02
N THR A 106 2.37 -29.34 1.64
CA THR A 106 2.17 -29.27 3.10
C THR A 106 3.21 -30.04 3.91
N ASP A 107 3.93 -30.98 3.30
CA ASP A 107 4.97 -31.78 3.97
C ASP A 107 6.34 -31.09 4.03
N TYR A 108 6.52 -29.97 3.34
CA TYR A 108 7.76 -29.22 3.26
C TYR A 108 7.74 -27.99 4.16
N ASN A 109 8.91 -27.50 4.56
CA ASN A 109 9.02 -26.26 5.36
C ASN A 109 10.04 -25.25 4.81
N ALA A 110 10.64 -25.52 3.65
CA ALA A 110 11.46 -24.56 2.94
C ALA A 110 11.51 -24.82 1.43
N LEU A 111 11.68 -23.75 0.65
CA LEU A 111 12.29 -23.83 -0.67
C LEU A 111 13.81 -23.72 -0.51
N THR A 112 14.58 -24.55 -1.19
CA THR A 112 16.04 -24.50 -1.17
C THR A 112 16.64 -24.55 -2.57
N PHE A 113 17.82 -23.97 -2.72
CA PHE A 113 18.59 -23.98 -3.95
C PHE A 113 20.04 -23.56 -3.68
N TRP A 114 20.93 -23.78 -4.65
CA TRP A 114 22.27 -23.22 -4.68
C TRP A 114 22.32 -22.02 -5.61
N ILE A 115 23.07 -20.98 -5.24
CA ILE A 115 23.21 -19.77 -6.05
C ILE A 115 24.65 -19.27 -6.09
N LYS A 116 25.05 -18.70 -7.23
CA LYS A 116 26.28 -17.89 -7.40
C LYS A 116 26.08 -16.81 -8.47
N ALA A 117 26.98 -15.84 -8.53
CA ALA A 117 26.98 -14.77 -9.53
C ALA A 117 28.37 -14.56 -10.16
N THR A 118 28.46 -13.77 -11.23
CA THR A 118 29.74 -13.36 -11.84
C THR A 118 30.50 -12.34 -11.00
N GLN A 119 29.81 -11.64 -10.10
CA GLN A 119 30.36 -10.62 -9.21
C GLN A 119 29.61 -10.60 -7.86
N PRO A 120 30.14 -9.94 -6.82
CA PRO A 120 29.35 -9.58 -5.66
C PRO A 120 28.16 -8.69 -6.04
N ALA A 121 26.96 -9.05 -5.59
CA ALA A 121 25.71 -8.35 -5.87
C ALA A 121 24.69 -8.65 -4.76
N ASN A 122 23.59 -7.90 -4.69
CA ASN A 122 22.47 -8.16 -3.80
C ASN A 122 21.21 -8.39 -4.62
N ILE A 123 20.79 -9.65 -4.73
CA ILE A 123 19.60 -9.96 -5.53
C ILE A 123 18.36 -9.38 -4.85
N ASP A 124 17.62 -8.54 -5.57
CA ASP A 124 16.50 -7.74 -5.10
C ASP A 124 15.41 -8.63 -4.49
N VAL A 125 14.90 -9.63 -5.22
CA VAL A 125 13.85 -10.52 -4.73
C VAL A 125 13.97 -11.95 -5.30
N LEU A 126 13.84 -12.93 -4.41
CA LEU A 126 13.71 -14.36 -4.73
C LEU A 126 12.62 -14.99 -3.88
N GLY A 127 11.80 -15.88 -4.43
CA GLY A 127 10.71 -16.48 -3.67
C GLY A 127 9.95 -17.60 -4.37
N PHE A 128 8.80 -17.97 -3.80
CA PHE A 128 7.80 -18.88 -4.38
C PHE A 128 6.39 -18.33 -4.12
N GLY A 129 5.37 -18.99 -4.67
CA GLY A 129 3.96 -18.61 -4.48
C GLY A 129 3.43 -17.58 -5.47
N ASN A 130 4.26 -17.09 -6.38
CA ASN A 130 3.84 -16.28 -7.52
C ASN A 130 3.43 -17.19 -8.69
N ASP A 131 2.14 -17.23 -9.00
CA ASP A 131 1.55 -18.03 -10.07
C ASP A 131 0.88 -17.16 -11.16
N LEU A 132 1.18 -15.85 -11.15
CA LEU A 132 0.57 -14.80 -11.98
C LEU A 132 -0.94 -14.61 -11.74
N GLY A 133 -1.47 -15.17 -10.65
CA GLY A 133 -2.84 -15.01 -10.20
C GLY A 133 -2.93 -14.13 -8.96
N GLU A 134 -3.70 -14.58 -7.96
CA GLU A 134 -3.84 -13.87 -6.69
C GLU A 134 -2.57 -13.96 -5.81
N ASN A 135 -1.65 -14.88 -6.12
CA ASN A 135 -0.39 -15.08 -5.40
C ASN A 135 -0.58 -15.20 -3.87
N LYS A 136 -1.64 -15.92 -3.46
CA LYS A 136 -2.09 -15.93 -2.06
C LYS A 136 -0.97 -16.21 -1.08
N TYR A 137 -0.11 -17.18 -1.38
CA TYR A 137 0.92 -17.62 -0.46
C TYR A 137 2.32 -17.27 -0.94
N GLU A 138 2.45 -16.14 -1.65
CA GLU A 138 3.75 -15.60 -2.03
C GLU A 138 4.63 -15.40 -0.78
N THR A 139 5.84 -15.94 -0.85
CA THR A 139 6.85 -15.83 0.19
C THR A 139 8.18 -15.51 -0.48
N SER A 140 8.87 -14.50 0.03
CA SER A 140 10.13 -14.05 -0.58
C SER A 140 11.17 -13.60 0.43
N ILE A 141 12.41 -13.57 -0.03
CA ILE A 141 13.50 -12.84 0.61
C ILE A 141 13.93 -11.70 -0.31
N SER A 142 14.55 -10.67 0.28
CA SER A 142 15.04 -9.52 -0.47
C SER A 142 16.49 -9.20 -0.13
N GLY A 143 17.20 -8.59 -1.07
CA GLY A 143 18.59 -8.16 -0.91
C GLY A 143 19.55 -9.31 -0.60
N LEU A 144 19.40 -10.44 -1.28
CA LEU A 144 20.24 -11.62 -1.05
C LEU A 144 21.66 -11.35 -1.57
N ALA A 145 22.61 -11.12 -0.67
CA ALA A 145 24.02 -10.94 -1.02
C ALA A 145 24.63 -12.21 -1.66
N VAL A 146 24.97 -12.18 -2.94
CA VAL A 146 25.63 -13.26 -3.68
C VAL A 146 27.07 -12.88 -4.06
N ASN A 147 27.88 -13.87 -4.44
CA ASN A 147 29.21 -13.65 -4.99
C ASN A 147 29.60 -14.81 -5.93
N THR A 148 30.87 -14.91 -6.29
CA THR A 148 31.38 -15.92 -7.24
C THR A 148 31.36 -17.36 -6.74
N ASN A 149 31.07 -17.60 -5.46
CA ASN A 149 31.00 -18.92 -4.87
C ASN A 149 29.56 -19.43 -4.79
N TRP A 150 29.38 -20.73 -5.00
CA TRP A 150 28.11 -21.38 -4.73
C TRP A 150 27.80 -21.35 -3.24
N LYS A 151 26.58 -20.93 -2.89
CA LYS A 151 26.05 -21.01 -1.53
C LYS A 151 24.63 -21.58 -1.56
N LYS A 152 24.28 -22.34 -0.51
CA LYS A 152 22.90 -22.81 -0.33
C LYS A 152 22.04 -21.68 0.23
N VAL A 153 20.86 -21.51 -0.33
CA VAL A 153 19.81 -20.61 0.13
C VAL A 153 18.64 -21.45 0.62
N ILE A 154 18.00 -20.97 1.69
CA ILE A 154 16.84 -21.58 2.31
C ILE A 154 15.82 -20.45 2.45
N ILE A 155 14.62 -20.61 1.87
CA ILE A 155 13.47 -19.72 2.08
C ILE A 155 12.45 -20.51 2.90
N PRO A 156 12.35 -20.26 4.22
CA PRO A 156 11.36 -20.91 5.08
C PRO A 156 9.93 -20.68 4.62
N ILE A 157 9.08 -21.69 4.78
CA ILE A 157 7.63 -21.61 4.59
C ILE A 157 7.00 -21.35 5.96
N ALA A 158 6.29 -20.24 6.11
CA ALA A 158 5.79 -19.84 7.42
C ALA A 158 4.63 -20.70 7.93
N ASP A 159 3.73 -21.11 7.04
CA ASP A 159 2.65 -22.04 7.35
C ASP A 159 2.45 -23.03 6.19
N PRO A 160 3.17 -24.17 6.20
CA PRO A 160 3.04 -25.19 5.17
C PRO A 160 1.63 -25.72 4.98
N SER A 161 0.80 -25.71 6.03
CA SER A 161 -0.55 -26.26 5.99
C SER A 161 -1.47 -25.56 4.97
N ARG A 162 -1.09 -24.35 4.54
CA ARG A 162 -1.79 -23.56 3.53
C ARG A 162 -1.47 -23.96 2.09
N LEU A 163 -0.33 -24.58 1.83
CA LEU A 163 0.16 -24.89 0.48
C LEU A 163 -0.42 -26.20 -0.08
N LYS A 164 -1.75 -26.35 -0.06
CA LYS A 164 -2.44 -27.59 -0.50
C LYS A 164 -2.52 -27.74 -2.02
N THR A 165 -2.52 -26.61 -2.73
CA THR A 165 -2.70 -26.52 -4.18
C THR A 165 -1.78 -25.44 -4.77
N GLU A 166 -0.57 -25.31 -4.25
CA GLU A 166 0.35 -24.22 -4.60
C GLU A 166 0.83 -24.35 -6.05
N ARG A 167 0.82 -23.24 -6.80
CA ARG A 167 1.17 -23.22 -8.23
C ARG A 167 2.45 -22.45 -8.49
N GLY A 168 2.78 -21.45 -7.68
CA GLY A 168 4.01 -20.66 -7.82
C GLY A 168 5.19 -21.41 -7.21
N MET A 169 6.06 -21.95 -8.05
CA MET A 169 7.15 -22.84 -7.61
C MET A 169 8.44 -22.09 -7.32
N PHE A 170 8.74 -21.05 -8.10
CA PHE A 170 9.90 -20.18 -7.89
C PHE A 170 9.72 -18.88 -8.67
N PHE A 171 10.20 -17.75 -8.17
CA PHE A 171 10.27 -16.50 -8.92
C PHE A 171 11.49 -15.68 -8.51
N TYR A 172 11.86 -14.76 -9.39
CA TYR A 172 12.95 -13.83 -9.18
C TYR A 172 12.65 -12.48 -9.84
N SER A 173 13.26 -11.43 -9.31
CA SER A 173 13.32 -10.11 -9.91
C SER A 173 14.64 -9.47 -9.50
N GLU A 174 15.43 -9.00 -10.47
CA GLU A 174 16.76 -8.44 -10.22
C GLU A 174 17.15 -7.35 -11.21
N GLY A 175 17.49 -6.16 -10.69
CA GLY A 175 18.05 -5.04 -11.45
C GLY A 175 19.58 -5.02 -11.52
N PRO A 176 20.17 -4.13 -12.35
CA PRO A 176 21.61 -3.97 -12.44
C PRO A 176 22.24 -3.33 -11.19
N GLU A 177 23.46 -3.75 -10.88
CA GLU A 177 24.26 -3.20 -9.80
C GLU A 177 25.11 -2.03 -10.29
N ASN A 178 24.96 -0.84 -9.69
CA ASN A 178 25.66 0.37 -10.13
C ASN A 178 25.52 0.63 -11.64
N ASN A 179 24.30 0.45 -12.15
CA ASN A 179 23.96 0.53 -13.58
C ASN A 179 24.60 -0.54 -14.48
N LYS A 180 25.22 -1.58 -13.91
CA LYS A 180 25.86 -2.68 -14.63
C LYS A 180 25.13 -4.01 -14.44
N GLY A 181 24.79 -4.62 -15.56
CA GLY A 181 24.27 -5.96 -15.65
C GLY A 181 25.31 -7.00 -15.26
N TYR A 182 24.84 -8.19 -14.91
CA TYR A 182 25.67 -9.32 -14.50
C TYR A 182 24.91 -10.63 -14.70
N THR A 183 25.55 -11.77 -14.43
CA THR A 183 24.91 -13.08 -14.55
C THR A 183 24.91 -13.78 -13.21
N PHE A 184 23.79 -14.40 -12.86
CA PHE A 184 23.73 -15.33 -11.74
C PHE A 184 23.14 -16.67 -12.17
N TRP A 185 23.50 -17.71 -11.42
CA TRP A 185 23.05 -19.08 -11.66
C TRP A 185 22.40 -19.63 -10.41
N ILE A 186 21.33 -20.40 -10.61
CA ILE A 186 20.62 -21.12 -9.57
C ILE A 186 20.55 -22.59 -9.97
N ASP A 187 20.77 -23.47 -9.00
CA ASP A 187 20.78 -24.92 -9.22
C ASP A 187 20.10 -25.66 -8.06
N GLU A 188 19.65 -26.90 -8.30
CA GLU A 188 19.01 -27.78 -7.30
C GLU A 188 17.80 -27.14 -6.58
N VAL A 189 16.91 -26.48 -7.33
CA VAL A 189 15.70 -25.82 -6.80
C VAL A 189 14.65 -26.84 -6.41
N LYS A 190 14.37 -26.95 -5.11
CA LYS A 190 13.38 -27.90 -4.57
C LYS A 190 12.84 -27.50 -3.20
N PHE A 191 11.63 -27.95 -2.92
CA PHE A 191 11.05 -27.91 -1.59
C PHE A 191 11.63 -29.04 -0.71
N GLU A 192 12.04 -28.70 0.51
CA GLU A 192 12.63 -29.63 1.47
C GLU A 192 11.92 -29.55 2.83
N LYS A 193 12.00 -30.65 3.59
CA LYS A 193 11.63 -30.69 5.00
C LYS A 193 12.90 -30.70 5.83
N LEU A 194 13.26 -29.55 6.39
CA LEU A 194 14.47 -29.35 7.19
C LEU A 194 14.14 -29.32 8.69
N GLY A 195 14.74 -30.20 9.49
CA GLY A 195 14.55 -30.23 10.94
C GLY A 195 15.28 -29.12 11.72
N THR A 196 15.97 -28.22 11.03
CA THR A 196 16.91 -27.23 11.58
C THR A 196 16.48 -25.78 11.34
N ILE A 197 15.25 -25.57 10.85
CA ILE A 197 14.64 -24.24 10.74
C ILE A 197 13.75 -24.04 11.97
N GLN A 198 13.88 -22.88 12.63
CA GLN A 198 13.06 -22.54 13.78
C GLN A 198 12.32 -21.23 13.54
N PHE A 199 10.99 -21.24 13.64
CA PHE A 199 10.17 -20.02 13.67
C PHE A 199 10.53 -19.18 14.92
N GLN A 200 10.72 -17.88 14.74
CA GLN A 200 11.07 -16.96 15.82
C GLN A 200 9.93 -15.98 16.12
N SER A 201 9.40 -15.32 15.09
CA SER A 201 8.28 -14.39 15.26
C SER A 201 7.54 -14.11 13.96
N ALA A 202 6.26 -13.80 14.10
CA ALA A 202 5.44 -13.19 13.06
C ALA A 202 5.44 -11.67 13.27
N LEU A 203 5.32 -10.89 12.19
CA LEU A 203 5.36 -9.43 12.24
C LEU A 203 4.32 -8.82 11.30
N ILE A 204 3.63 -7.80 11.79
CA ILE A 204 2.91 -6.82 10.99
C ILE A 204 3.55 -5.44 11.21
N LEU A 205 3.50 -4.54 10.23
CA LEU A 205 4.07 -3.19 10.35
C LEU A 205 5.57 -3.21 10.76
N ASN A 206 6.35 -4.19 10.29
CA ASN A 206 7.73 -4.44 10.73
C ASN A 206 7.92 -4.71 12.24
N GLY A 207 6.86 -5.08 12.96
CA GLY A 207 6.89 -5.31 14.40
C GLY A 207 6.74 -4.04 15.23
N LEU A 208 6.32 -2.93 14.62
CA LEU A 208 6.11 -1.65 15.30
C LEU A 208 4.66 -1.49 15.74
N ASP A 209 4.48 -0.89 16.91
CA ASP A 209 3.19 -0.39 17.37
C ASP A 209 3.00 1.03 16.83
N GLU A 210 2.13 1.18 15.84
CA GLU A 210 1.80 2.45 15.22
C GLU A 210 0.51 3.01 15.79
N THR A 211 0.44 4.34 15.89
CA THR A 211 -0.77 5.04 16.34
C THR A 211 -1.12 6.11 15.33
N VAL A 212 -2.37 6.10 14.87
CA VAL A 212 -2.89 7.08 13.92
C VAL A 212 -4.13 7.75 14.49
N THR A 213 -4.24 9.06 14.27
CA THR A 213 -5.51 9.76 14.40
C THR A 213 -6.30 9.56 13.10
N SER A 214 -7.57 9.22 13.22
CA SER A 214 -8.43 8.86 12.08
C SER A 214 -9.81 9.51 12.21
N PHE A 215 -10.60 9.41 11.14
CA PHE A 215 -12.00 9.80 11.12
C PHE A 215 -12.82 8.68 10.48
N VAL A 216 -14.13 8.64 10.76
CA VAL A 216 -15.05 7.69 10.12
C VAL A 216 -14.91 7.78 8.60
N GLY A 217 -14.79 6.63 7.94
CA GLY A 217 -14.60 6.54 6.48
C GLY A 217 -13.14 6.39 6.04
N VAL A 218 -12.17 6.79 6.87
CA VAL A 218 -10.74 6.66 6.55
C VAL A 218 -10.30 5.20 6.58
N ASN A 219 -9.60 4.78 5.52
CA ASN A 219 -9.01 3.46 5.39
C ASN A 219 -7.50 3.50 5.68
N HIS A 220 -7.01 2.45 6.34
CA HIS A 220 -5.60 2.17 6.57
C HIS A 220 -5.30 0.76 6.05
N LYS A 221 -4.02 0.44 5.89
CA LYS A 221 -3.58 -0.91 5.50
C LYS A 221 -2.54 -1.43 6.47
N ILE A 222 -2.72 -2.66 6.92
CA ILE A 222 -1.65 -3.40 7.59
C ILE A 222 -0.70 -3.90 6.50
N ASP A 223 0.51 -3.36 6.47
CA ASP A 223 1.56 -3.69 5.51
C ASP A 223 2.80 -4.25 6.22
N ARG A 224 3.91 -4.38 5.46
CA ARG A 224 5.22 -4.81 5.96
C ARG A 224 5.12 -6.10 6.80
N ILE A 225 4.39 -7.05 6.23
CA ILE A 225 4.06 -8.33 6.82
C ILE A 225 5.20 -9.31 6.54
N SER A 226 5.75 -9.89 7.60
CA SER A 226 6.91 -10.79 7.50
C SER A 226 6.94 -11.80 8.63
N ALA A 227 7.81 -12.81 8.51
CA ALA A 227 8.12 -13.72 9.61
C ALA A 227 9.64 -13.92 9.71
N LYS A 228 10.14 -14.15 10.91
CA LYS A 228 11.56 -14.39 11.21
C LYS A 228 11.80 -15.85 11.57
N PHE A 229 12.89 -16.38 11.06
CA PHE A 229 13.34 -17.75 11.27
C PHE A 229 14.82 -17.78 11.63
N SER A 230 15.21 -18.72 12.50
CA SER A 230 16.59 -19.14 12.62
C SER A 230 16.91 -20.21 11.58
N LEU A 231 18.03 -20.08 10.90
CA LEU A 231 18.52 -21.03 9.91
C LEU A 231 19.57 -21.99 10.49
N PRO A 232 19.94 -23.09 9.78
CA PRO A 232 20.86 -24.11 10.30
C PRO A 232 22.27 -23.59 10.64
N ASN A 233 22.67 -22.46 10.06
CA ASN A 233 23.94 -21.77 10.34
C ASN A 233 23.84 -20.81 11.55
N GLY A 234 22.68 -20.74 12.23
CA GLY A 234 22.41 -19.85 13.34
C GLY A 234 22.05 -18.41 12.95
N SER A 235 22.03 -18.05 11.66
CA SER A 235 21.61 -16.71 11.23
C SER A 235 20.09 -16.57 11.25
N GLY A 236 19.61 -15.39 11.65
CA GLY A 236 18.22 -15.02 11.47
C GLY A 236 17.92 -14.63 10.02
N GLN A 237 16.79 -15.07 9.49
CA GLN A 237 16.28 -14.67 8.17
C GLN A 237 14.85 -14.18 8.30
N SER A 238 14.59 -13.00 7.73
CA SER A 238 13.22 -12.51 7.53
C SER A 238 12.72 -12.97 6.17
N VAL A 239 11.47 -13.43 6.11
CA VAL A 239 10.75 -13.67 4.85
C VAL A 239 9.55 -12.74 4.77
N ASN A 240 9.37 -12.12 3.62
CA ASN A 240 8.18 -11.32 3.32
C ASN A 240 7.01 -12.27 3.05
N LEU A 241 5.83 -11.90 3.54
CA LEU A 241 4.61 -12.69 3.43
C LEU A 241 3.45 -11.83 2.95
N THR A 242 2.42 -12.47 2.42
CA THR A 242 1.14 -11.82 2.13
C THR A 242 0.21 -11.80 3.36
N PRO A 243 -0.85 -10.97 3.35
CA PRO A 243 -1.91 -11.00 4.35
C PRO A 243 -2.61 -12.37 4.49
N TYR A 244 -2.61 -13.22 3.44
CA TYR A 244 -3.29 -14.51 3.47
C TYR A 244 -2.65 -15.52 4.43
N TYR A 245 -1.46 -15.26 4.97
CA TYR A 245 -0.88 -16.06 6.07
C TYR A 245 -1.44 -15.68 7.45
N TYR A 246 -2.06 -14.52 7.56
CA TYR A 246 -2.43 -13.91 8.82
C TYR A 246 -3.94 -13.92 9.06
N THR A 247 -4.32 -13.91 10.33
CA THR A 247 -5.68 -13.64 10.78
C THR A 247 -5.68 -12.33 11.53
N PHE A 248 -6.34 -11.31 10.99
CA PHE A 248 -6.41 -9.98 11.61
C PHE A 248 -7.60 -9.89 12.58
N SER A 249 -7.46 -9.08 13.61
CA SER A 249 -8.49 -8.83 14.61
C SER A 249 -8.52 -7.35 14.99
N SER A 250 -9.70 -6.86 15.31
CA SER A 250 -9.90 -5.53 15.91
C SER A 250 -10.39 -5.70 17.35
N SER A 251 -9.76 -4.97 18.27
CA SER A 251 -10.24 -4.92 19.66
C SER A 251 -11.59 -4.22 19.81
N ASN A 252 -11.99 -3.40 18.84
CA ASN A 252 -13.28 -2.71 18.84
C ASN A 252 -13.81 -2.48 17.40
N PRO A 253 -14.55 -3.46 16.83
CA PRO A 253 -15.12 -3.35 15.49
C PRO A 253 -16.13 -2.21 15.28
N SER A 254 -16.66 -1.60 16.35
CA SER A 254 -17.52 -0.42 16.20
C SER A 254 -16.72 0.86 15.88
N VAL A 255 -15.42 0.89 16.21
CA VAL A 255 -14.50 2.00 15.92
C VAL A 255 -13.71 1.75 14.65
N ALA A 256 -13.15 0.53 14.48
CA ALA A 256 -12.45 0.16 13.26
C ALA A 256 -12.61 -1.34 12.96
N THR A 257 -12.93 -1.68 11.73
CA THR A 257 -12.98 -3.07 11.22
C THR A 257 -11.71 -3.39 10.45
N VAL A 258 -11.31 -4.66 10.41
CA VAL A 258 -10.21 -5.16 9.56
C VAL A 258 -10.68 -6.39 8.78
N ASP A 259 -10.35 -6.46 7.49
CA ASP A 259 -10.66 -7.63 6.66
C ASP A 259 -9.50 -8.66 6.63
N GLY A 260 -9.73 -9.79 5.95
CA GLY A 260 -8.72 -10.86 5.82
C GLY A 260 -7.49 -10.47 4.98
N LEU A 261 -7.49 -9.31 4.33
CA LEU A 261 -6.37 -8.78 3.56
C LEU A 261 -5.62 -7.67 4.31
N GLY A 262 -5.99 -7.40 5.57
CA GLY A 262 -5.38 -6.36 6.40
C GLY A 262 -5.84 -4.96 6.05
N ASN A 263 -6.93 -4.78 5.28
CA ASN A 263 -7.52 -3.46 5.06
C ASN A 263 -8.34 -3.07 6.30
N VAL A 264 -7.99 -1.94 6.89
CA VAL A 264 -8.62 -1.40 8.10
C VAL A 264 -9.52 -0.24 7.69
N LYS A 265 -10.78 -0.24 8.13
CA LYS A 265 -11.72 0.85 7.91
C LYS A 265 -12.16 1.43 9.25
N THR A 266 -12.03 2.74 9.40
CA THR A 266 -12.55 3.46 10.57
C THR A 266 -14.06 3.64 10.44
N THR A 267 -14.83 3.17 11.42
CA THR A 267 -16.30 3.09 11.38
C THR A 267 -17.00 3.93 12.44
N GLY A 268 -16.31 4.31 13.51
CA GLY A 268 -16.90 5.07 14.62
C GLY A 268 -15.87 5.88 15.42
N ALA A 269 -16.36 6.69 16.37
CA ALA A 269 -15.53 7.43 17.31
C ALA A 269 -15.02 6.52 18.44
N GLY A 270 -13.80 6.72 18.90
CA GLY A 270 -13.18 5.96 19.98
C GLY A 270 -11.81 5.41 19.60
N ALA A 271 -11.36 4.39 20.33
CA ALA A 271 -10.09 3.71 20.06
C ALA A 271 -10.31 2.24 19.69
N ALA A 272 -9.50 1.75 18.75
CA ALA A 272 -9.38 0.34 18.39
C ALA A 272 -7.91 -0.01 18.16
N VAL A 273 -7.53 -1.24 18.50
CA VAL A 273 -6.20 -1.79 18.21
C VAL A 273 -6.38 -2.96 17.27
N ILE A 274 -5.70 -2.90 16.14
CA ILE A 274 -5.65 -3.97 15.15
C ILE A 274 -4.40 -4.81 15.40
N THR A 275 -4.60 -6.11 15.55
CA THR A 275 -3.54 -7.11 15.74
C THR A 275 -3.72 -8.25 14.74
N ALA A 276 -2.73 -9.15 14.65
CA ALA A 276 -2.82 -10.32 13.80
C ALA A 276 -2.16 -11.55 14.43
N THR A 277 -2.54 -12.74 13.97
CA THR A 277 -1.86 -14.00 14.28
C THR A 277 -1.41 -14.72 13.00
N LEU A 278 -0.27 -15.41 13.06
CA LEU A 278 0.16 -16.39 12.07
C LEU A 278 0.04 -17.78 12.70
N GLY A 279 -0.96 -18.54 12.28
CA GLY A 279 -1.38 -19.74 13.02
C GLY A 279 -1.80 -19.36 14.45
N ASN A 280 -1.12 -19.95 15.44
CA ASN A 280 -1.38 -19.68 16.87
C ASN A 280 -0.45 -18.61 17.46
N GLU A 281 0.49 -18.09 16.68
CA GLU A 281 1.49 -17.12 17.16
C GLU A 281 0.98 -15.71 16.93
N THR A 282 0.94 -14.90 17.99
CA THR A 282 0.62 -13.47 17.89
C THR A 282 1.74 -12.75 17.17
N ALA A 283 1.40 -11.96 16.15
CA ALA A 283 2.35 -11.12 15.44
C ALA A 283 2.84 -9.98 16.35
N LEU A 284 4.12 -9.64 16.22
CA LEU A 284 4.65 -8.40 16.77
C LEU A 284 4.15 -7.22 15.91
N GLY A 285 3.94 -6.08 16.56
CA GLY A 285 3.39 -4.87 15.97
C GLY A 285 1.86 -4.80 16.03
N SER A 286 1.33 -3.58 15.97
CA SER A 286 -0.10 -3.30 16.03
C SER A 286 -0.42 -1.94 15.42
N LEU A 287 -1.67 -1.75 14.96
CA LEU A 287 -2.18 -0.45 14.54
C LEU A 287 -3.23 0.05 15.52
N SER A 288 -2.93 1.11 16.25
CA SER A 288 -3.88 1.81 17.12
C SER A 288 -4.58 2.93 16.34
N ILE A 289 -5.88 2.77 16.12
CA ILE A 289 -6.77 3.78 15.54
C ILE A 289 -7.36 4.61 16.68
N ASN A 290 -7.09 5.91 16.68
CA ASN A 290 -7.77 6.90 17.53
C ASN A 290 -8.68 7.76 16.67
N SER A 291 -9.97 7.43 16.65
CA SER A 291 -10.97 8.13 15.88
C SER A 291 -11.70 9.17 16.72
N THR A 292 -11.74 10.42 16.25
CA THR A 292 -12.55 11.48 16.86
C THR A 292 -14.01 11.45 16.40
N GLY A 293 -14.37 10.49 15.54
CA GLY A 293 -15.70 10.34 14.96
C GLY A 293 -15.73 10.77 13.50
N ASN A 294 -16.88 11.29 13.08
CA ASN A 294 -16.99 11.84 11.73
C ASN A 294 -16.02 13.00 11.58
N TYR A 295 -15.37 13.09 10.42
CA TYR A 295 -14.67 14.31 10.07
C TYR A 295 -15.70 15.44 10.07
N LEU A 296 -15.43 16.47 10.87
CA LEU A 296 -16.26 17.67 10.84
C LEU A 296 -15.75 18.51 9.67
N HIS A 297 -16.54 18.63 8.62
CA HIS A 297 -16.25 19.54 7.51
C HIS A 297 -16.36 21.00 7.97
N ALA A 298 -15.63 21.87 7.29
CA ALA A 298 -15.81 23.30 7.48
C ALA A 298 -17.27 23.71 7.15
N PRO A 299 -17.84 24.70 7.85
CA PRO A 299 -19.15 25.22 7.50
C PRO A 299 -19.21 25.65 6.04
N LYS A 300 -20.12 25.02 5.27
CA LYS A 300 -20.31 25.35 3.85
C LYS A 300 -20.68 26.83 3.69
N PRO A 301 -19.94 27.60 2.87
CA PRO A 301 -20.29 28.98 2.57
C PRO A 301 -21.70 29.11 1.99
N LYS A 302 -22.35 30.25 2.26
CA LYS A 302 -23.74 30.53 1.81
C LYS A 302 -23.87 31.82 0.98
N HIS A 303 -22.75 32.49 0.70
CA HIS A 303 -22.77 33.74 -0.04
C HIS A 303 -23.03 33.48 -1.52
N ASP A 304 -23.70 34.44 -2.18
CA ASP A 304 -23.95 34.36 -3.61
C ASP A 304 -22.62 34.31 -4.37
N PRO A 305 -22.35 33.28 -5.20
CA PRO A 305 -21.11 33.20 -5.98
C PRO A 305 -20.82 34.47 -6.80
N ALA A 306 -21.84 35.21 -7.23
CA ALA A 306 -21.66 36.47 -7.97
C ALA A 306 -21.14 37.64 -7.11
N LYS A 307 -21.16 37.49 -5.78
CA LYS A 307 -20.72 38.47 -4.78
C LYS A 307 -19.51 37.98 -3.99
N VAL A 308 -18.77 37.02 -4.54
CA VAL A 308 -17.62 36.39 -3.91
C VAL A 308 -16.39 36.53 -4.79
N VAL A 309 -15.25 36.84 -4.17
CA VAL A 309 -13.91 36.72 -4.76
C VAL A 309 -13.16 35.67 -3.94
N SER A 310 -13.06 34.46 -4.47
CA SER A 310 -12.54 33.31 -3.72
C SER A 310 -11.04 33.11 -3.91
N LEU A 311 -10.30 32.96 -2.81
CA LEU A 311 -8.88 32.61 -2.83
C LEU A 311 -8.70 31.10 -2.69
N TYR A 312 -9.53 30.45 -1.87
CA TYR A 312 -9.49 29.01 -1.64
C TYR A 312 -10.87 28.50 -1.21
N SER A 313 -11.54 27.73 -2.06
CA SER A 313 -12.78 27.03 -1.76
C SER A 313 -13.05 25.97 -2.84
N ASP A 314 -13.63 24.84 -2.46
CA ASP A 314 -14.17 23.86 -3.42
C ASP A 314 -15.55 24.28 -3.97
N LEU A 315 -16.23 25.25 -3.34
CA LEU A 315 -17.58 25.67 -3.74
C LEU A 315 -17.56 26.79 -4.81
N TYR A 316 -16.58 27.67 -4.77
CA TYR A 316 -16.48 28.83 -5.65
C TYR A 316 -15.32 28.71 -6.63
N THR A 317 -15.40 29.43 -7.75
CA THR A 317 -14.26 29.55 -8.66
C THR A 317 -13.18 30.43 -8.01
N ASN A 318 -12.04 29.82 -7.69
CA ASN A 318 -10.89 30.53 -7.13
C ASN A 318 -10.25 31.45 -8.18
N VAL A 319 -9.90 32.67 -7.77
CA VAL A 319 -9.01 33.54 -8.54
C VAL A 319 -7.58 32.96 -8.56
N PRO A 320 -6.70 33.39 -9.47
CA PRO A 320 -5.32 32.94 -9.43
C PRO A 320 -4.64 33.30 -8.10
N VAL A 321 -4.00 32.30 -7.49
CA VAL A 321 -3.19 32.43 -6.27
C VAL A 321 -1.83 31.84 -6.58
N ASP A 322 -0.76 32.57 -6.24
CA ASP A 322 0.61 32.14 -6.52
C ASP A 322 0.99 30.91 -5.67
N TYR A 323 0.64 30.98 -4.38
CA TYR A 323 0.82 29.92 -3.40
C TYR A 323 -0.01 30.17 -2.14
N TYR A 324 -0.25 29.09 -1.38
CA TYR A 324 -0.86 29.13 -0.04
C TYR A 324 0.18 29.06 1.10
N ASN A 325 1.46 28.80 0.77
CA ASN A 325 2.56 28.84 1.72
C ASN A 325 3.84 29.36 1.05
N GLY A 326 4.33 30.53 1.49
CA GLY A 326 5.50 31.19 0.90
C GLY A 326 6.87 30.71 1.39
N TYR A 327 6.94 29.88 2.43
CA TYR A 327 8.18 29.37 3.02
C TYR A 327 9.26 30.44 3.27
N TRP A 328 8.90 31.61 3.80
CA TRP A 328 9.78 32.78 3.90
C TRP A 328 10.94 32.60 4.89
N GLN A 329 12.06 32.08 4.40
CA GLN A 329 13.28 31.86 5.17
C GLN A 329 14.03 33.18 5.47
N PRO A 330 14.76 33.26 6.59
CA PRO A 330 14.93 32.24 7.65
C PRO A 330 13.86 32.29 8.75
N TYR A 331 12.81 33.10 8.58
CA TYR A 331 11.89 33.46 9.67
C TYR A 331 10.70 32.51 9.79
N GLN A 332 10.24 31.90 8.69
CA GLN A 332 9.09 31.02 8.68
C GLN A 332 9.46 29.60 9.10
N THR A 333 8.75 29.07 10.09
CA THR A 333 8.85 27.67 10.52
C THR A 333 7.71 26.81 9.99
N THR A 334 6.60 27.44 9.59
CA THR A 334 5.38 26.77 9.12
C THR A 334 5.63 25.90 7.88
N GLN A 335 5.16 24.65 7.96
CA GLN A 335 5.13 23.66 6.89
C GLN A 335 3.67 23.40 6.47
N SER A 336 3.47 22.75 5.32
CA SER A 336 2.15 22.35 4.82
C SER A 336 2.04 20.82 4.79
N ASP A 337 0.85 20.31 5.12
CA ASP A 337 0.49 18.88 5.13
C ASP A 337 -1.00 18.73 4.74
N ASP A 338 -1.37 19.41 3.65
CA ASP A 338 -2.75 19.54 3.15
C ASP A 338 -3.36 18.16 2.88
N PHE A 339 -4.67 18.03 3.10
CA PHE A 339 -5.36 16.75 2.94
C PHE A 339 -6.72 16.92 2.28
N VAL A 340 -7.22 15.82 1.71
CA VAL A 340 -8.55 15.75 1.10
C VAL A 340 -9.38 14.71 1.84
N VAL A 341 -10.60 15.06 2.22
CA VAL A 341 -11.57 14.14 2.85
C VAL A 341 -12.91 14.29 2.16
N GLU A 342 -13.47 13.20 1.63
CA GLU A 342 -14.77 13.21 0.93
C GLU A 342 -14.88 14.33 -0.12
N ASP A 343 -13.83 14.51 -0.92
CA ASP A 343 -13.67 15.56 -1.94
C ASP A 343 -13.57 17.02 -1.41
N ASP A 344 -13.43 17.21 -0.10
CA ASP A 344 -13.17 18.51 0.56
C ASP A 344 -11.66 18.70 0.76
N HIS A 345 -11.07 19.69 0.10
CA HIS A 345 -9.65 20.03 0.16
C HIS A 345 -9.40 20.98 1.32
N VAL A 346 -8.48 20.63 2.22
CA VAL A 346 -8.20 21.41 3.41
C VAL A 346 -6.72 21.75 3.51
N LEU A 347 -6.42 23.05 3.66
CA LEU A 347 -5.07 23.53 3.95
C LEU A 347 -4.70 23.15 5.38
N ASN A 348 -3.55 22.55 5.59
CA ASN A 348 -3.08 22.13 6.91
C ASN A 348 -1.67 22.66 7.17
N TYR A 349 -1.58 23.59 8.10
CA TYR A 349 -0.33 24.21 8.47
C TYR A 349 0.21 23.61 9.76
N THR A 350 1.42 23.06 9.68
CA THR A 350 2.14 22.44 10.80
C THR A 350 3.37 23.26 11.17
N ASN A 351 3.90 23.09 12.39
CA ASN A 351 5.01 23.88 12.92
C ASN A 351 4.77 25.41 12.80
N PHE A 352 3.51 25.81 13.05
CA PHE A 352 2.98 27.11 12.67
C PHE A 352 3.59 28.25 13.50
N ASN A 353 4.17 29.24 12.81
CA ASN A 353 4.50 30.54 13.38
C ASN A 353 3.85 31.68 12.59
N PHE A 354 4.02 31.69 11.27
CA PHE A 354 3.25 32.48 10.33
C PHE A 354 3.25 31.83 8.95
N VAL A 355 2.27 32.15 8.10
CA VAL A 355 2.21 31.69 6.70
C VAL A 355 1.45 32.71 5.86
N GLY A 356 1.85 32.85 4.59
CA GLY A 356 1.22 33.78 3.65
C GLY A 356 0.60 33.07 2.45
N ILE A 357 -0.60 33.49 2.10
CA ILE A 357 -1.22 33.28 0.78
C ILE A 357 -0.89 34.49 -0.08
N GLN A 358 -0.36 34.28 -1.28
CA GLN A 358 0.06 35.38 -2.16
C GLN A 358 -0.73 35.43 -3.46
N THR A 359 -1.14 36.65 -3.82
CA THR A 359 -1.82 36.99 -5.07
C THR A 359 -1.12 38.17 -5.69
N SER A 360 0.09 37.98 -6.22
CA SER A 360 0.90 39.04 -6.82
C SER A 360 0.88 39.00 -8.35
N ALA A 361 0.58 37.84 -8.95
CA ALA A 361 0.53 37.65 -10.39
C ALA A 361 -0.78 36.97 -10.84
N PRO A 362 -1.93 37.70 -10.85
CA PRO A 362 -2.09 39.11 -10.54
C PRO A 362 -2.54 39.38 -9.10
N THR A 363 -2.50 40.66 -8.70
CA THR A 363 -3.23 41.14 -7.51
C THR A 363 -4.73 41.08 -7.67
N VAL A 364 -5.43 41.00 -6.53
CA VAL A 364 -6.87 40.79 -6.47
C VAL A 364 -7.57 42.09 -6.09
N ASN A 365 -8.49 42.53 -6.94
CA ASN A 365 -9.34 43.67 -6.65
C ASN A 365 -10.58 43.25 -5.85
N VAL A 366 -10.66 43.70 -4.60
CA VAL A 366 -11.79 43.45 -3.69
C VAL A 366 -12.48 44.75 -3.30
N SER A 367 -12.37 45.80 -4.12
CA SER A 367 -12.89 47.14 -3.80
C SER A 367 -14.40 47.19 -3.60
N SER A 368 -15.14 46.25 -4.20
CA SER A 368 -16.59 46.12 -4.00
C SER A 368 -16.98 45.23 -2.81
N MET A 369 -16.01 44.52 -2.22
CA MET A 369 -16.22 43.60 -1.11
C MET A 369 -16.18 44.35 0.22
N THR A 370 -16.91 43.82 1.20
CA THR A 370 -17.06 44.42 2.52
C THR A 370 -16.46 43.56 3.63
N HIS A 371 -16.30 42.25 3.39
CA HIS A 371 -15.81 41.28 4.36
C HIS A 371 -14.77 40.31 3.77
N LEU A 372 -13.94 39.76 4.65
CA LEU A 372 -13.10 38.58 4.43
C LEU A 372 -13.65 37.44 5.29
N TYR A 373 -14.05 36.34 4.66
CA TYR A 373 -14.51 35.12 5.30
C TYR A 373 -13.46 34.02 5.20
N MET A 374 -13.32 33.24 6.27
CA MET A 374 -12.57 31.99 6.28
C MET A 374 -13.08 31.04 7.36
N ASN A 375 -12.91 29.75 7.13
CA ASN A 375 -13.04 28.74 8.18
C ASN A 375 -11.64 28.34 8.66
N ILE A 376 -11.42 28.36 9.97
CA ILE A 376 -10.21 27.79 10.58
C ILE A 376 -10.56 26.71 11.59
N TYR A 377 -9.71 25.69 11.72
CA TYR A 377 -9.84 24.64 12.72
C TYR A 377 -8.55 24.52 13.52
N LEU A 378 -8.63 24.52 14.84
CA LEU A 378 -7.49 24.34 15.73
C LEU A 378 -7.52 22.92 16.30
N PRO A 379 -6.79 21.95 15.72
CA PRO A 379 -6.97 20.53 16.05
C PRO A 379 -6.49 20.11 17.45
N LYS A 380 -5.74 20.99 18.13
CA LYS A 380 -5.29 20.77 19.52
C LYS A 380 -6.07 21.66 20.50
N PRO A 381 -6.15 21.27 21.78
CA PRO A 381 -6.67 22.15 22.82
C PRO A 381 -5.96 23.50 22.83
N ILE A 382 -6.72 24.58 23.05
CA ILE A 382 -6.18 25.95 23.07
C ILE A 382 -5.22 26.11 24.24
N GLN A 383 -3.99 26.52 23.93
CA GLN A 383 -2.97 26.83 24.93
C GLN A 383 -3.20 28.23 25.53
N ASN A 384 -2.80 28.42 26.78
CA ASN A 384 -2.92 29.73 27.42
C ASN A 384 -2.14 30.80 26.64
N GLY A 385 -2.75 31.98 26.45
CA GLY A 385 -2.15 33.07 25.69
C GLY A 385 -2.13 32.87 24.17
N ALA A 386 -2.91 31.91 23.62
CA ALA A 386 -3.03 31.73 22.19
C ALA A 386 -3.53 33.00 21.48
N LYS A 387 -2.87 33.35 20.37
CA LYS A 387 -3.23 34.48 19.50
C LYS A 387 -3.16 34.03 18.05
N PHE A 388 -4.18 34.39 17.27
CA PHE A 388 -4.20 34.18 15.83
C PHE A 388 -4.41 35.54 15.16
N LYS A 389 -3.37 36.04 14.50
CA LYS A 389 -3.39 37.32 13.79
C LYS A 389 -3.59 37.07 12.30
N ILE A 390 -4.42 37.89 11.70
CA ILE A 390 -4.70 37.92 10.27
C ILE A 390 -4.29 39.30 9.76
N GLN A 391 -3.50 39.34 8.70
CA GLN A 391 -3.10 40.56 8.02
C GLN A 391 -3.51 40.48 6.55
N VAL A 392 -4.09 41.57 6.03
CA VAL A 392 -4.40 41.74 4.61
C VAL A 392 -3.52 42.86 4.09
N VAL A 393 -2.78 42.61 3.02
CA VAL A 393 -1.87 43.56 2.40
C VAL A 393 -2.36 43.92 1.01
N ASP A 394 -2.65 45.19 0.79
CA ASP A 394 -2.86 45.78 -0.53
C ASP A 394 -1.52 46.39 -1.00
N PHE A 395 -1.03 45.97 -2.18
CA PHE A 395 0.24 46.40 -2.78
C PHE A 395 0.16 47.79 -3.42
N GLY A 396 -0.64 48.68 -2.84
CA GLY A 396 -0.72 50.07 -3.27
C GLY A 396 -1.26 50.24 -4.68
N ALA A 397 -0.97 51.39 -5.30
CA ALA A 397 -1.48 51.74 -6.61
C ALA A 397 -0.67 51.13 -7.76
N ASP A 398 0.60 50.79 -7.51
CA ASP A 398 1.48 50.16 -8.51
C ASP A 398 1.29 48.63 -8.61
N GLY A 399 0.67 48.01 -7.61
CA GLY A 399 0.39 46.59 -7.56
C GLY A 399 1.63 45.73 -7.29
N VAL A 400 2.70 46.31 -6.72
CA VAL A 400 3.97 45.65 -6.45
C VAL A 400 4.30 45.71 -4.96
N TYR A 401 4.72 44.59 -4.38
CA TYR A 401 5.10 44.55 -2.97
C TYR A 401 6.30 45.46 -2.65
N GLY A 402 6.18 46.26 -1.59
CA GLY A 402 7.23 47.14 -1.09
C GLY A 402 6.99 48.61 -1.44
N GLY A 403 8.01 49.46 -1.25
CA GLY A 403 7.86 50.89 -1.49
C GLY A 403 7.14 51.62 -0.37
N THR A 404 6.21 52.53 -0.70
CA THR A 404 5.59 53.46 0.27
C THR A 404 4.07 53.48 0.26
N ASP A 405 3.45 52.88 -0.74
CA ASP A 405 2.01 52.89 -0.96
C ASP A 405 1.28 51.65 -0.45
N ASP A 406 1.99 50.57 -0.11
CA ASP A 406 1.45 49.40 0.58
C ASP A 406 0.55 49.77 1.78
N LYS A 407 -0.58 49.08 1.90
CA LYS A 407 -1.54 49.23 2.99
C LYS A 407 -1.81 47.88 3.62
N THR A 408 -1.34 47.72 4.86
CA THR A 408 -1.59 46.53 5.66
C THR A 408 -2.63 46.84 6.72
N GLY A 409 -3.70 46.07 6.75
CA GLY A 409 -4.61 46.03 7.88
C GLY A 409 -4.49 44.70 8.61
N GLU A 410 -4.66 44.73 9.92
CA GLU A 410 -4.53 43.53 10.76
C GLU A 410 -5.60 43.43 11.83
N ILE A 411 -5.88 42.21 12.25
CA ILE A 411 -6.74 41.89 13.39
C ILE A 411 -6.17 40.68 14.11
N THR A 412 -6.32 40.63 15.44
CA THR A 412 -5.89 39.49 16.26
C THR A 412 -7.06 38.91 17.03
N TYR A 413 -7.24 37.60 16.93
CA TYR A 413 -8.21 36.82 17.70
C TYR A 413 -7.54 36.12 18.88
N THR A 414 -8.25 36.09 20.01
CA THR A 414 -7.89 35.36 21.23
C THR A 414 -9.09 34.53 21.69
N THR A 415 -8.95 33.82 22.80
CA THR A 415 -10.12 33.24 23.49
C THR A 415 -11.09 34.36 23.93
N PRO A 416 -12.42 34.13 23.94
CA PRO A 416 -13.10 32.87 23.65
C PRO A 416 -13.41 32.63 22.15
N THR A 417 -13.04 33.54 21.24
CA THR A 417 -13.25 33.35 19.79
C THR A 417 -12.46 32.16 19.27
N LEU A 418 -11.20 32.02 19.70
CA LEU A 418 -10.40 30.82 19.43
C LEU A 418 -10.92 29.64 20.26
N GLN A 419 -11.32 28.59 19.56
CA GLN A 419 -11.81 27.34 20.13
C GLN A 419 -11.02 26.16 19.54
N GLY A 420 -10.62 25.24 20.40
CA GLY A 420 -9.95 24.01 19.98
C GLY A 420 -10.97 22.99 19.53
N GLN A 421 -10.60 22.15 18.57
CA GLN A 421 -11.38 21.00 18.11
C GLN A 421 -12.77 21.35 17.56
N ASN A 422 -12.91 22.56 17.01
CA ASN A 422 -14.11 23.00 16.32
C ASN A 422 -13.74 23.93 15.16
N TRP A 423 -14.57 23.95 14.11
CA TRP A 423 -14.43 24.95 13.06
C TRP A 423 -14.92 26.31 13.55
N ILE A 424 -14.13 27.33 13.26
CA ILE A 424 -14.40 28.71 13.56
C ILE A 424 -14.57 29.43 12.24
N SER A 425 -15.79 29.87 11.95
CA SER A 425 -16.04 30.81 10.86
C SER A 425 -15.65 32.20 11.31
N ILE A 426 -14.62 32.75 10.69
CA ILE A 426 -14.16 34.11 10.88
C ILE A 426 -14.70 34.93 9.71
N ASP A 427 -15.55 35.91 10.03
CA ASP A 427 -16.11 36.86 9.09
C ASP A 427 -15.68 38.27 9.53
N ILE A 428 -14.70 38.83 8.81
CA ILE A 428 -14.00 40.07 9.17
C ILE A 428 -14.56 41.20 8.31
N PRO A 429 -15.25 42.19 8.89
CA PRO A 429 -15.52 43.43 8.18
C PRO A 429 -14.18 44.08 7.80
N LEU A 430 -13.95 44.35 6.51
CA LEU A 430 -12.69 44.93 6.05
C LEU A 430 -12.43 46.32 6.67
N SER A 431 -13.49 47.03 7.07
CA SER A 431 -13.40 48.29 7.81
C SER A 431 -12.82 48.15 9.22
N SER A 432 -12.77 46.93 9.78
CA SER A 432 -12.16 46.65 11.08
C SER A 432 -10.64 46.44 11.02
N LEU A 433 -10.09 46.22 9.82
CA LEU A 433 -8.66 46.05 9.58
C LEU A 433 -7.97 47.43 9.53
N SER A 434 -7.59 47.93 10.70
CA SER A 434 -6.92 49.23 10.82
C SER A 434 -5.64 49.24 9.99
N GLY A 435 -5.56 50.15 9.01
CA GLY A 435 -4.41 50.30 8.09
C GLY A 435 -4.69 49.89 6.64
N LEU A 436 -5.73 49.07 6.39
CA LEU A 436 -6.16 48.69 5.04
C LEU A 436 -7.05 49.79 4.43
N THR A 437 -6.43 50.87 3.95
CA THR A 437 -7.17 52.01 3.36
C THR A 437 -7.46 51.85 1.87
N THR A 438 -6.78 50.94 1.19
CA THR A 438 -6.98 50.55 -0.23
C THR A 438 -7.32 49.07 -0.33
N LYS A 439 -7.99 48.68 -1.42
CA LYS A 439 -8.50 47.31 -1.66
C LYS A 439 -8.46 46.88 -3.14
N SER A 440 -7.73 47.60 -3.98
CA SER A 440 -7.71 47.36 -5.42
C SER A 440 -6.66 46.32 -5.84
N HIS A 441 -5.64 46.09 -5.00
CA HIS A 441 -4.50 45.25 -5.33
C HIS A 441 -4.10 44.41 -4.12
N ILE A 442 -5.03 43.60 -3.60
CA ILE A 442 -4.71 42.64 -2.52
C ILE A 442 -3.64 41.70 -3.05
N GLY A 443 -2.48 41.75 -2.38
CA GLY A 443 -1.27 41.02 -2.74
C GLY A 443 -0.98 39.87 -1.80
N GLN A 444 -1.35 39.99 -0.52
CA GLN A 444 -1.09 38.97 0.49
C GLN A 444 -2.20 38.89 1.54
N LEU A 445 -2.45 37.67 2.00
CA LEU A 445 -3.17 37.35 3.22
C LEU A 445 -2.22 36.55 4.12
N ILE A 446 -1.90 37.06 5.30
CA ILE A 446 -0.91 36.48 6.20
C ILE A 446 -1.59 36.06 7.50
N PHE A 447 -1.29 34.84 7.93
CA PHE A 447 -1.67 34.31 9.24
C PHE A 447 -0.45 34.24 10.13
N GLU A 448 -0.56 34.69 11.37
CA GLU A 448 0.50 34.59 12.39
C GLU A 448 -0.07 33.99 13.68
N GLY A 449 0.64 33.02 14.26
CA GLY A 449 0.23 32.26 15.43
C GLY A 449 1.19 32.43 16.60
N THR A 450 0.64 32.65 17.80
CA THR A 450 1.35 32.49 19.07
C THR A 450 0.67 31.39 19.87
N ASN A 451 1.42 30.42 20.39
CA ASN A 451 0.90 29.24 21.12
C ASN A 451 -0.17 28.46 20.34
N ILE A 452 -0.02 28.38 19.01
CA ILE A 452 -0.83 27.59 18.10
C ILE A 452 0.12 26.74 17.25
N PRO A 453 0.32 25.45 17.57
CA PRO A 453 1.31 24.63 16.88
C PRO A 453 0.91 24.23 15.46
N ASN A 454 -0.41 24.16 15.20
CA ASN A 454 -0.97 23.84 13.90
C ASN A 454 -2.43 24.32 13.78
N PHE A 455 -2.88 24.55 12.56
CA PHE A 455 -4.27 24.87 12.23
C PHE A 455 -4.63 24.39 10.83
N TYR A 456 -5.92 24.15 10.59
CA TYR A 456 -6.46 23.94 9.26
C TYR A 456 -7.18 25.20 8.79
N ALA A 457 -7.18 25.43 7.48
CA ALA A 457 -7.94 26.51 6.86
C ALA A 457 -8.69 25.99 5.63
N ASP A 458 -9.88 26.53 5.44
CA ASP A 458 -10.72 26.24 4.29
C ASP A 458 -11.65 27.44 4.01
N ASN A 459 -12.23 27.50 2.81
CA ASN A 459 -13.23 28.48 2.41
C ASN A 459 -12.80 29.93 2.67
N ILE A 460 -11.65 30.33 2.12
CA ILE A 460 -11.07 31.66 2.22
C ILE A 460 -11.51 32.52 1.03
N TYR A 461 -12.30 33.57 1.28
CA TYR A 461 -12.80 34.45 0.23
C TYR A 461 -13.24 35.81 0.75
N PHE A 462 -13.29 36.81 -0.14
CA PHE A 462 -13.91 38.09 0.13
C PHE A 462 -15.36 38.09 -0.37
N HIS A 463 -16.26 38.78 0.33
CA HIS A 463 -17.66 38.93 -0.11
C HIS A 463 -18.24 40.32 0.17
N GLN A 464 -19.38 40.59 -0.48
CA GLN A 464 -20.17 41.82 -0.29
C GLN A 464 -21.07 41.79 0.93
#